data_AF-A0A7X3REF3-F1
#
_entry.id   AF-A0A7X3REF3-F1
#
_cell.length_a   1.000
_cell.length_b   1.000
_cell.length_c   1.000
_cell.angle_alpha   90.00
_cell.angle_beta   90.00
_cell.angle_gamma   90.00
#
_symmetry.space_group_name_H-M   'P 1'
#
loop_
_entity.id
_entity.type
_entity.pdbx_description
1 polymer ?
#
loop_
_entity_poly.entity_id
_entity_poly.type
_entity_poly.pdbx_seq_one_letter_code
_entity_poly.pdbx_strand_id
1 'polypeptide(L)'
;MQHERDTRRETYEDARQKEARERNFLSDDMIGEWEFLEIVVEGSDASEDLLKAKAALTASRLKGFRLRFWKGSDTSYYYRIENLITKSHGKYVTRRVYWGDEPQTARLYLYPISGSHISDLIFNFTKRSKIMEVSVKEASLDLTLHLGMVLSPDGWLRRGNIRCSFQRIE
;
A
#
# COMPACT_ATOMS: atom_id res chain seq x y z
N MET A 1 -1.03 12.44 45.75
CA MET A 1 -0.38 11.26 45.12
C MET A 1 -1.32 10.40 44.28
N GLN A 2 -2.54 10.04 44.70
CA GLN A 2 -3.45 9.21 43.86
C GLN A 2 -3.92 9.95 42.60
N HIS A 3 -4.38 11.19 42.74
CA HIS A 3 -4.82 12.03 41.63
C HIS A 3 -3.74 12.24 40.54
N GLU A 4 -2.47 12.41 40.92
CA GLU A 4 -1.37 12.56 39.96
C GLU A 4 -1.07 11.26 39.19
N ARG A 5 -1.31 10.09 39.79
CA ARG A 5 -1.18 8.79 39.12
C ARG A 5 -2.32 8.56 38.13
N ASP A 6 -3.54 8.92 38.51
CA ASP A 6 -4.72 8.76 37.66
C ASP A 6 -4.63 9.70 36.44
N THR A 7 -4.22 10.96 36.62
CA THR A 7 -4.00 11.90 35.50
C THR A 7 -2.90 11.42 34.55
N ARG A 8 -1.79 10.86 35.06
CA ARG A 8 -0.73 10.30 34.21
C ARG A 8 -1.18 9.07 33.44
N ARG A 9 -2.03 8.24 34.04
CA ARG A 9 -2.60 7.05 33.38
C ARG A 9 -3.55 7.44 32.26
N GLU A 10 -4.43 8.40 32.51
CA GLU A 10 -5.33 8.96 31.50
C GLU A 10 -4.55 9.57 30.33
N THR A 11 -3.52 10.38 30.63
CA THR A 11 -2.67 10.97 29.58
C THR A 11 -1.95 9.91 28.75
N TYR A 12 -1.49 8.82 29.38
CA TYR A 12 -0.86 7.71 28.68
C TYR A 12 -1.85 6.92 27.82
N GLU A 13 -3.06 6.66 28.34
CA GLU A 13 -4.12 5.97 27.61
C GLU A 13 -4.61 6.80 26.42
N ASP A 14 -4.76 8.12 26.58
CA ASP A 14 -5.08 9.06 25.50
C ASP A 14 -3.99 9.12 24.44
N ALA A 15 -2.72 9.23 24.85
CA ALA A 15 -1.60 9.21 23.91
C ALA A 15 -1.54 7.89 23.13
N ARG A 16 -1.78 6.75 23.80
CA ARG A 16 -1.85 5.42 23.17
C ARG A 16 -3.02 5.33 22.19
N GLN A 17 -4.20 5.82 22.54
CA GLN A 17 -5.36 5.82 21.64
C GLN A 17 -5.11 6.72 20.42
N LYS A 18 -4.52 7.90 20.62
CA LYS A 18 -4.15 8.80 19.53
C LYS A 18 -3.13 8.15 18.58
N GLU A 19 -2.09 7.52 19.12
CA GLU A 19 -1.10 6.80 18.30
C GLU A 19 -1.72 5.60 17.56
N ALA A 20 -2.65 4.89 18.20
CA ALA A 20 -3.38 3.78 17.58
C ALA A 20 -4.37 4.23 16.49
N ARG A 21 -4.89 5.46 16.55
CA ARG A 21 -5.71 6.10 15.50
C ARG A 21 -4.85 6.64 14.34
N GLU A 22 -3.62 7.08 14.63
CA GLU A 22 -2.64 7.49 13.61
C GLU A 22 -2.07 6.29 12.85
N ARG A 23 -1.90 5.15 13.54
CA ARG A 23 -1.75 3.84 12.92
C ARG A 23 -3.11 3.42 12.35
N ASN A 24 -3.12 2.74 11.22
CA ASN A 24 -4.34 2.20 10.60
C ASN A 24 -5.33 3.24 10.03
N PHE A 25 -4.87 4.48 9.83
CA PHE A 25 -5.65 5.59 9.28
C PHE A 25 -6.51 5.27 8.03
N LEU A 26 -6.00 4.44 7.10
CA LEU A 26 -6.74 4.01 5.89
C LEU A 26 -7.17 2.54 5.93
N SER A 27 -6.89 1.84 7.03
CA SER A 27 -7.05 0.38 7.05
C SER A 27 -8.51 -0.06 7.05
N ASP A 28 -9.40 0.73 7.67
CA ASP A 28 -10.84 0.47 7.64
C ASP A 28 -11.42 0.71 6.24
N ASP A 29 -10.98 1.75 5.52
CA ASP A 29 -11.44 2.04 4.15
C ASP A 29 -11.01 0.96 3.14
N MET A 30 -9.88 0.30 3.40
CA MET A 30 -9.38 -0.81 2.58
C MET A 30 -10.18 -2.10 2.75
N ILE A 31 -11.01 -2.25 3.79
CA ILE A 31 -11.76 -3.49 4.04
C ILE A 31 -12.69 -3.78 2.86
N GLY A 32 -12.69 -5.03 2.40
CA GLY A 32 -13.49 -5.49 1.26
C GLY A 32 -12.69 -6.35 0.29
N GLU A 33 -13.33 -6.65 -0.84
CA GLU A 33 -12.73 -7.37 -1.95
C GLU A 33 -12.46 -6.43 -3.13
N TRP A 34 -11.28 -6.58 -3.71
CA TRP A 34 -10.73 -5.70 -4.73
C TRP A 34 -10.22 -6.51 -5.90
N GLU A 35 -10.63 -6.16 -7.11
CA GLU A 35 -10.18 -6.80 -8.34
C GLU A 35 -9.20 -5.91 -9.09
N PHE A 36 -8.13 -6.52 -9.60
CA PHE A 36 -7.12 -5.83 -10.38
C PHE A 36 -7.71 -5.17 -11.63
N LEU A 37 -7.37 -3.90 -11.85
CA LEU A 37 -7.82 -3.10 -12.99
C LEU A 37 -6.66 -2.85 -13.97
N GLU A 38 -5.59 -2.20 -13.51
CA GLU A 38 -4.46 -1.86 -14.39
C GLU A 38 -3.14 -1.62 -13.64
N ILE A 39 -2.03 -1.60 -14.40
CA ILE A 39 -0.74 -1.04 -13.97
C ILE A 39 -0.38 0.10 -14.91
N VAL A 40 -0.10 1.27 -14.34
CA VAL A 40 0.36 2.48 -15.05
C VAL A 40 1.78 2.80 -14.61
N VAL A 41 2.65 3.06 -15.58
CA VAL A 41 3.99 3.61 -15.35
C VAL A 41 3.94 5.10 -15.68
N GLU A 42 4.19 5.94 -14.69
CA GLU A 42 4.22 7.40 -14.79
C GLU A 42 5.69 7.84 -14.91
N GLY A 43 6.09 8.56 -15.97
CA GLY A 43 7.48 9.04 -16.19
C GLY A 43 7.68 9.65 -17.59
N SER A 44 8.86 10.23 -17.89
CA SER A 44 9.08 11.02 -19.13
C SER A 44 10.24 10.59 -20.05
N ASP A 45 11.01 9.55 -19.74
CA ASP A 45 12.31 9.32 -20.43
C ASP A 45 12.41 7.94 -21.08
N ALA A 46 13.27 7.79 -22.10
CA ALA A 46 13.44 6.60 -22.96
C ALA A 46 13.63 5.21 -22.27
N SER A 47 13.92 5.16 -20.96
CA SER A 47 13.89 3.90 -20.19
C SER A 47 12.45 3.42 -19.86
N GLU A 48 11.46 4.25 -20.15
CA GLU A 48 10.05 4.05 -19.89
C GLU A 48 9.42 2.98 -20.80
N ASP A 49 9.85 2.84 -22.05
CA ASP A 49 9.25 1.85 -22.97
C ASP A 49 9.49 0.40 -22.50
N LEU A 50 10.71 0.11 -22.03
CA LEU A 50 11.01 -1.21 -21.46
C LEU A 50 10.25 -1.44 -20.15
N LEU A 51 10.07 -0.40 -19.33
CA LEU A 51 9.30 -0.48 -18.09
C LEU A 51 7.80 -0.65 -18.37
N LYS A 52 7.25 0.09 -19.32
CA LYS A 52 5.87 -0.02 -19.82
C LYS A 52 5.61 -1.41 -20.39
N ALA A 53 6.52 -1.96 -21.19
CA ALA A 53 6.40 -3.32 -21.70
C ALA A 53 6.41 -4.37 -20.58
N LYS A 54 7.28 -4.22 -19.57
CA LYS A 54 7.31 -5.11 -18.40
C LYS A 54 6.06 -4.95 -17.52
N ALA A 55 5.56 -3.74 -17.37
CA ALA A 55 4.32 -3.45 -16.65
C ALA A 55 3.12 -4.07 -17.37
N ALA A 56 3.02 -3.93 -18.69
CA ALA A 56 1.96 -4.54 -19.50
C ALA A 56 1.98 -6.07 -19.42
N LEU A 57 3.17 -6.69 -19.50
CA LEU A 57 3.32 -8.14 -19.31
C LEU A 57 2.89 -8.57 -17.89
N THR A 58 3.22 -7.78 -16.87
CA THR A 58 2.82 -8.06 -15.49
C THR A 58 1.31 -7.89 -15.30
N ALA A 59 0.71 -6.85 -15.85
CA ALA A 59 -0.74 -6.62 -15.84
C ALA A 59 -1.51 -7.78 -16.47
N SER A 60 -1.01 -8.34 -17.58
CA SER A 60 -1.60 -9.53 -18.20
C SER A 60 -1.62 -10.75 -17.25
N ARG A 61 -0.58 -10.93 -16.42
CA ARG A 61 -0.50 -12.01 -15.43
C ARG A 61 -1.38 -11.76 -14.21
N LEU A 62 -1.70 -10.51 -13.92
CA LEU A 62 -2.59 -10.11 -12.82
C LEU A 62 -4.06 -10.08 -13.25
N LYS A 63 -4.41 -10.47 -14.47
CA LYS A 63 -5.81 -10.53 -14.89
C LYS A 63 -6.59 -11.50 -13.99
N GLY A 64 -7.65 -11.01 -13.34
CA GLY A 64 -8.46 -11.76 -12.38
C GLY A 64 -7.82 -11.91 -11.00
N PHE A 65 -6.68 -11.26 -10.75
CA PHE A 65 -6.07 -11.15 -9.43
C PHE A 65 -6.99 -10.38 -8.49
N ARG A 66 -7.16 -10.91 -7.28
CA ARG A 66 -8.02 -10.32 -6.26
C ARG A 66 -7.28 -10.14 -4.94
N LEU A 67 -7.54 -9.01 -4.30
CA LEU A 67 -7.08 -8.69 -2.96
C LEU A 67 -8.28 -8.61 -2.04
N ARG A 68 -8.18 -9.30 -0.91
CA ARG A 68 -9.16 -9.19 0.16
C ARG A 68 -8.50 -8.64 1.40
N PHE A 69 -9.10 -7.62 1.98
CA PHE A 69 -8.70 -7.05 3.27
C PHE A 69 -9.82 -7.22 4.29
N TRP A 70 -9.46 -7.57 5.53
CA TRP A 70 -10.42 -7.70 6.62
C TRP A 70 -9.78 -7.38 7.97
N LYS A 71 -10.63 -7.04 8.94
CA LYS A 71 -10.26 -6.84 10.33
C LYS A 71 -10.51 -8.13 11.11
N GLY A 72 -9.51 -8.60 11.84
CA GLY A 72 -9.65 -9.75 12.73
C GLY A 72 -10.26 -9.37 14.08
N SER A 73 -10.65 -10.39 14.84
CA SER A 73 -11.17 -10.23 16.21
C SER A 73 -10.13 -9.63 17.17
N ASP A 74 -8.84 -9.76 16.86
CA ASP A 74 -7.72 -9.21 17.61
C ASP A 74 -7.42 -7.74 17.26
N THR A 75 -8.32 -7.05 16.54
CA THR A 75 -8.14 -5.70 16.01
C THR A 75 -6.99 -5.54 14.99
N SER A 76 -6.31 -6.63 14.64
CA SER A 76 -5.31 -6.62 13.57
C SER A 76 -6.00 -6.60 12.21
N TYR A 77 -5.34 -5.99 11.24
CA TYR A 77 -5.78 -6.00 9.85
C TYR A 77 -5.02 -7.06 9.07
N TYR A 78 -5.75 -7.76 8.19
CA TYR A 78 -5.26 -8.89 7.44
C TYR A 78 -5.56 -8.73 5.95
N TYR A 79 -4.69 -9.31 5.14
CA TYR A 79 -4.87 -9.37 3.70
C TYR A 79 -4.72 -10.80 3.20
N ARG A 80 -5.34 -11.10 2.07
CA ARG A 80 -5.17 -12.32 1.31
C ARG A 80 -5.19 -12.00 -0.17
N ILE A 81 -4.35 -12.73 -0.90
CA ILE A 81 -4.37 -12.77 -2.35
C ILE A 81 -5.17 -14.00 -2.79
N GLU A 82 -6.08 -13.78 -3.70
CA GLU A 82 -6.87 -14.82 -4.34
C GLU A 82 -6.53 -14.92 -5.83
N ASN A 83 -6.93 -16.04 -6.44
CA ASN A 83 -6.72 -16.32 -7.87
C ASN A 83 -5.25 -16.35 -8.33
N LEU A 84 -4.30 -16.61 -7.43
CA LEU A 84 -2.95 -17.08 -7.76
C LEU A 84 -2.72 -18.50 -7.25
N ILE A 85 -1.85 -19.24 -7.94
CA ILE A 85 -1.43 -20.60 -7.54
C ILE A 85 -0.89 -20.58 -6.10
N THR A 86 -0.15 -19.53 -5.73
CA THR A 86 0.29 -19.26 -4.37
C THR A 86 -0.66 -18.30 -3.67
N LYS A 87 -1.48 -18.84 -2.75
CA LYS A 87 -2.34 -18.05 -1.86
C LYS A 87 -1.47 -17.38 -0.79
N SER A 88 -1.02 -16.16 -1.04
CA SER A 88 -0.34 -15.36 -0.02
C SER A 88 -1.35 -14.71 0.92
N HIS A 89 -1.03 -14.65 2.21
CA HIS A 89 -1.82 -13.89 3.18
C HIS A 89 -0.93 -13.40 4.32
N GLY A 90 -1.39 -12.36 5.03
CA GLY A 90 -0.59 -11.74 6.08
C GLY A 90 -1.35 -10.68 6.85
N LYS A 91 -0.61 -9.96 7.70
CA LYS A 91 -1.10 -8.75 8.37
C LYS A 91 -0.72 -7.51 7.58
N TYR A 92 -1.46 -6.43 7.73
CA TYR A 92 -1.04 -5.13 7.23
C TYR A 92 -1.26 -4.02 8.25
N VAL A 93 -0.54 -2.93 8.09
CA VAL A 93 -0.79 -1.67 8.79
C VAL A 93 -0.60 -0.52 7.81
N THR A 94 -1.43 0.50 7.94
CA THR A 94 -1.24 1.78 7.24
C THR A 94 -0.64 2.80 8.19
N ARG A 95 0.32 3.61 7.72
CA ARG A 95 0.81 4.77 8.46
C ARG A 95 0.67 6.02 7.62
N ARG A 96 0.14 7.08 8.23
CA ARG A 96 -0.08 8.36 7.56
C ARG A 96 1.19 8.87 6.87
N VAL A 97 1.06 9.30 5.62
CA VAL A 97 2.05 10.16 4.97
C VAL A 97 1.68 11.60 5.33
N TYR A 98 2.63 12.41 5.79
CA TYR A 98 2.33 13.81 6.12
C TYR A 98 2.03 14.61 4.85
N TRP A 99 1.01 15.49 4.96
CA TRP A 99 0.55 16.60 4.09
C TRP A 99 -0.63 16.33 3.14
N GLY A 100 -1.76 16.96 3.49
CA GLY A 100 -2.46 17.97 2.68
C GLY A 100 -3.30 17.56 1.47
N ASP A 101 -2.97 16.47 0.79
CA ASP A 101 -3.58 16.16 -0.49
C ASP A 101 -4.70 15.12 -0.36
N GLU A 102 -5.86 15.44 -0.92
CA GLU A 102 -6.84 14.44 -1.31
C GLU A 102 -6.38 13.79 -2.63
N PRO A 103 -6.50 12.45 -2.79
CA PRO A 103 -7.04 11.49 -1.84
C PRO A 103 -6.08 11.23 -0.67
N GLN A 104 -6.64 10.88 0.48
CA GLN A 104 -5.87 10.48 1.65
C GLN A 104 -4.93 9.32 1.29
N THR A 105 -3.63 9.50 1.50
CA THR A 105 -2.61 8.48 1.23
C THR A 105 -1.94 7.99 2.52
N ALA A 106 -1.50 6.74 2.51
CA ALA A 106 -0.74 6.15 3.62
C ALA A 106 0.36 5.23 3.09
N ARG A 107 1.42 5.05 3.88
CA ARG A 107 2.37 3.96 3.65
C ARG A 107 1.71 2.64 4.05
N LEU A 108 1.69 1.70 3.13
CA LEU A 108 1.21 0.35 3.35
C LEU A 108 2.38 -0.56 3.70
N TYR A 109 2.32 -1.14 4.90
CA TYR A 109 3.26 -2.15 5.35
C TYR A 109 2.54 -3.50 5.37
N LEU A 110 3.07 -4.45 4.62
CA LEU A 110 2.55 -5.82 4.54
C LEU A 110 3.51 -6.75 5.26
N TYR A 111 2.96 -7.64 6.07
CA TYR A 111 3.69 -8.64 6.83
C TYR A 111 3.15 -10.02 6.42
N PRO A 112 3.76 -10.66 5.40
CA PRO A 112 3.31 -11.97 4.95
C PRO A 112 3.46 -12.99 6.07
N ILE A 113 2.38 -13.72 6.34
CA ILE A 113 2.39 -14.92 7.19
C ILE A 113 2.71 -16.14 6.32
N SER A 114 2.21 -16.15 5.09
CA SER A 114 2.46 -17.20 4.09
C SER A 114 2.51 -16.61 2.68
N GLY A 115 3.28 -17.26 1.81
CA GLY A 115 3.43 -16.90 0.40
C GLY A 115 4.34 -15.70 0.14
N SER A 116 4.35 -15.25 -1.12
CA SER A 116 5.16 -14.13 -1.59
C SER A 116 4.62 -12.78 -1.12
N HIS A 117 5.51 -11.79 -0.98
CA HIS A 117 5.15 -10.41 -0.70
C HIS A 117 4.35 -9.81 -1.88
N ILE A 118 3.26 -9.08 -1.63
CA ILE A 118 2.42 -8.49 -2.71
C ILE A 118 3.26 -7.63 -3.65
N SER A 119 4.19 -6.85 -3.11
CA SER A 119 5.08 -6.02 -3.93
C SER A 119 5.95 -6.83 -4.90
N ASP A 120 6.29 -8.09 -4.57
CA ASP A 120 7.03 -8.97 -5.48
C ASP A 120 6.13 -9.56 -6.57
N LEU A 121 4.83 -9.59 -6.34
CA LEU A 121 3.88 -10.02 -7.36
C LEU A 121 3.60 -8.87 -8.33
N ILE A 122 3.38 -7.67 -7.78
CA ILE A 122 2.98 -6.49 -8.55
C ILE A 122 4.18 -5.76 -9.17
N PHE A 123 5.32 -5.69 -8.49
CA PHE A 123 6.45 -4.81 -8.86
C PHE A 123 7.80 -5.54 -9.02
N ASN A 124 7.83 -6.87 -9.22
CA ASN A 124 9.08 -7.65 -9.40
C ASN A 124 9.98 -7.17 -10.54
N PHE A 125 9.47 -6.37 -11.46
CA PHE A 125 10.23 -5.83 -12.57
C PHE A 125 11.08 -4.61 -12.19
N THR A 126 11.08 -4.22 -10.90
CA THR A 126 11.94 -3.15 -10.35
C THR A 126 12.82 -3.66 -9.21
N LYS A 127 14.03 -3.11 -9.05
CA LYS A 127 15.04 -3.55 -8.05
C LYS A 127 15.05 -2.73 -6.74
N ARG A 128 14.10 -1.80 -6.53
CA ARG A 128 14.16 -0.81 -5.43
C ARG A 128 13.22 -1.14 -4.27
N SER A 129 13.44 -0.41 -3.16
CA SER A 129 12.69 -0.51 -1.90
C SER A 129 11.18 -0.58 -2.13
N LYS A 130 10.54 -1.57 -1.49
CA LYS A 130 9.13 -1.96 -1.65
C LYS A 130 8.18 -1.13 -0.76
N ILE A 131 8.56 0.10 -0.40
CA ILE A 131 7.65 0.94 0.37
C ILE A 131 6.55 1.38 -0.59
N MET A 132 5.37 0.82 -0.40
CA MET A 132 4.20 1.14 -1.19
C MET A 132 3.39 2.22 -0.48
N GLU A 133 2.95 3.19 -1.26
CA GLU A 133 1.87 4.06 -0.86
C GLU A 133 0.55 3.41 -1.25
N VAL A 134 -0.47 3.59 -0.42
CA VAL A 134 -1.85 3.24 -0.72
C VAL A 134 -2.69 4.49 -0.67
N SER A 135 -3.56 4.65 -1.66
CA SER A 135 -4.67 5.59 -1.62
C SER A 135 -5.97 4.82 -1.82
N VAL A 136 -7.01 5.24 -1.11
CA VAL A 136 -8.35 4.72 -1.28
C VAL A 136 -9.27 5.89 -1.54
N LYS A 137 -10.05 5.79 -2.63
CA LYS A 137 -11.08 6.76 -2.96
C LYS A 137 -12.32 6.01 -3.42
N GLU A 138 -13.36 6.04 -2.59
CA GLU A 138 -14.64 5.35 -2.87
C GLU A 138 -14.43 3.85 -3.20
N ALA A 139 -14.67 3.47 -4.45
CA ALA A 139 -14.52 2.12 -4.97
C ALA A 139 -13.19 1.86 -5.69
N SER A 140 -12.23 2.79 -5.59
CA SER A 140 -10.88 2.65 -6.13
C SER A 140 -9.84 2.51 -5.02
N LEU A 141 -8.90 1.59 -5.22
CA LEU A 141 -7.72 1.41 -4.39
C LEU A 141 -6.50 1.43 -5.30
N ASP A 142 -5.56 2.32 -5.03
CA ASP A 142 -4.30 2.40 -5.76
C ASP A 142 -3.14 2.05 -4.85
N LEU A 143 -2.27 1.17 -5.34
CA LEU A 143 -0.97 0.87 -4.75
C LEU A 143 0.12 1.52 -5.60
N THR A 144 0.85 2.46 -5.03
CA THR A 144 1.87 3.24 -5.76
C THR A 144 3.27 2.90 -5.25
N LEU A 145 4.17 2.57 -6.17
CA LEU A 145 5.59 2.42 -5.92
C LEU A 145 6.34 3.65 -6.46
N HIS A 146 7.00 4.38 -5.56
CA HIS A 146 7.86 5.50 -5.93
C HIS A 146 9.24 5.00 -6.36
N LEU A 147 9.63 5.26 -7.61
CA LEU A 147 10.93 4.83 -8.14
C LEU A 147 12.09 5.72 -7.65
N GLY A 148 11.77 6.82 -6.97
CA GLY A 148 12.71 7.75 -6.36
C GLY A 148 13.41 8.62 -7.39
N MET A 149 14.55 9.19 -6.97
CA MET A 149 15.36 10.05 -7.82
C MET A 149 16.53 9.29 -8.46
N VAL A 150 17.02 9.84 -9.57
CA VAL A 150 18.28 9.46 -10.19
C VAL A 150 19.11 10.70 -10.44
N LEU A 151 20.41 10.61 -10.18
CA LEU A 151 21.34 11.66 -10.55
C LEU A 151 21.61 11.58 -12.05
N SER A 152 21.34 12.67 -12.75
CA SER A 152 21.67 12.88 -14.15
C SER A 152 22.67 14.04 -14.30
N PRO A 153 23.28 14.24 -15.48
CA PRO A 153 24.12 15.41 -15.73
C PRO A 153 23.41 16.75 -15.45
N ASP A 154 22.08 16.81 -15.64
CA ASP A 154 21.25 17.99 -15.42
C ASP A 154 20.70 18.09 -13.98
N GLY A 155 21.17 17.22 -13.09
CA GLY A 155 20.79 17.17 -11.67
C GLY A 155 19.87 16.00 -11.33
N TRP A 156 19.15 16.12 -10.21
CA TRP A 156 18.26 15.07 -9.71
C TRP A 156 16.97 15.02 -10.52
N LEU A 157 16.77 13.93 -11.27
CA LEU A 157 15.54 13.66 -12.01
C LEU A 157 14.65 12.68 -11.23
N ARG A 158 13.34 12.96 -11.20
CA ARG A 158 12.34 12.00 -10.71
C ARG A 158 12.18 10.89 -11.75
N ARG A 159 12.36 9.64 -11.34
CA ARG A 159 12.11 8.47 -12.20
C ARG A 159 10.63 8.15 -12.41
N GLY A 160 9.75 8.92 -11.77
CA GLY A 160 8.31 8.71 -11.79
C GLY A 160 7.86 7.58 -10.87
N ASN A 161 6.63 7.11 -11.06
CA ASN A 161 5.96 6.16 -10.19
C ASN A 161 5.40 4.99 -10.99
N ILE A 162 5.08 3.89 -10.29
CA ILE A 162 4.27 2.82 -10.85
C ILE A 162 3.03 2.70 -9.99
N ARG A 163 1.85 2.89 -10.58
CA ARG A 163 0.57 2.74 -9.92
C ARG A 163 -0.07 1.43 -10.34
N CYS A 164 -0.57 0.67 -9.38
CA CYS A 164 -1.37 -0.52 -9.59
C CYS A 164 -2.76 -0.29 -9.02
N SER A 165 -3.78 -0.31 -9.87
CA SER A 165 -5.13 0.12 -9.54
C SER A 165 -6.07 -1.07 -9.40
N PHE A 166 -7.00 -0.95 -8.47
CA PHE A 166 -8.00 -1.96 -8.14
C PHE A 166 -9.38 -1.33 -8.02
N GLN A 167 -10.40 -2.09 -8.39
CA GLN A 167 -11.80 -1.73 -8.18
C GLN A 167 -12.43 -2.59 -7.09
N ARG A 168 -13.26 -2.00 -6.24
CA ARG A 168 -14.05 -2.73 -5.24
C ARG A 168 -15.10 -3.57 -5.96
N ILE A 169 -15.26 -4.83 -5.56
CA ILE A 169 -16.24 -5.75 -6.15
C ILE A 169 -17.35 -6.18 -5.18
N GLU A 170 -17.18 -5.96 -3.87
CA GLU A 170 -18.18 -6.14 -2.82
C GLU A 170 -17.94 -5.16 -1.65
#